data_AF-A0A954U6E6-F1
#
_entry.id   AF-A0A954U6E6-F1
#
_cell.length_a   1.000
_cell.length_b   1.000
_cell.length_c   1.000
_cell.angle_alpha   90.00
_cell.angle_beta   90.00
_cell.angle_gamma   90.00
#
_symmetry.space_group_name_H-M   'P 1'
#
loop_
_entity.id
_entity.type
_entity.pdbx_description
1 polymer ?
#
loop_
_entity_poly.entity_id
_entity_poly.type
_entity_poly.pdbx_seq_one_letter_code
_entity_poly.pdbx_strand_id
1 'polypeptide(L)'
;MDITEVRIKLMEESEDRLRAFCSITFDHSFVVRDLKIIEGSHGPFVAMPSRKLSNRCGRCGNKNHIRSNYCNNCGSRVRDNRHPDDDAPNKLYADVAHPINQACRDLIQQHVVEEYQLELERAKLPGYISRYDDAYEGHEPDSLPHSRAESEGIPAPHLRRAPSGSGTSPSPAGRDVRSSSSDNE
;
A
#
# COMPACT_ATOMS: atom_id res chain seq x y z
N MET A 1 26.70 -3.25 8.26
CA MET A 1 25.32 -2.82 7.99
C MET A 1 25.07 -1.72 8.97
N ASP A 2 25.15 -0.51 8.48
CA ASP A 2 25.14 0.71 9.27
C ASP A 2 23.88 1.49 8.91
N ILE A 3 23.24 2.10 9.92
CA ILE A 3 22.12 3.00 9.70
C ILE A 3 22.70 4.34 9.31
N THR A 4 22.55 4.69 8.03
CA THR A 4 23.14 5.90 7.45
C THR A 4 22.22 7.11 7.55
N GLU A 5 20.91 6.88 7.72
CA GLU A 5 19.93 7.95 7.84
C GLU A 5 18.71 7.46 8.62
N VAL A 6 18.14 8.34 9.45
CA VAL A 6 16.86 8.15 10.12
C VAL A 6 16.01 9.39 9.89
N ARG A 7 14.80 9.21 9.37
CA ARG A 7 13.82 10.28 9.15
C ARG A 7 12.61 10.05 10.03
N ILE A 8 12.25 11.06 10.82
CA ILE A 8 11.18 10.99 11.81
C ILE A 8 10.02 11.88 11.38
N LYS A 9 8.81 11.31 11.38
CA LYS A 9 7.55 12.04 11.29
C LYS A 9 6.86 12.00 12.63
N LEU A 10 6.96 13.09 13.38
CA LEU A 10 6.27 13.22 14.66
C LEU A 10 4.75 13.14 14.45
N MET A 11 4.08 12.44 15.36
CA MET A 11 2.62 12.42 15.43
C MET A 11 2.17 13.33 16.56
N GLU A 12 0.98 13.92 16.41
CA GLU A 12 0.35 14.63 17.50
C GLU A 12 0.07 13.67 18.66
N GLU A 13 0.08 14.20 19.87
CA GLU A 13 -0.17 13.43 21.09
C GLU A 13 -1.63 12.97 21.13
N SER A 14 -1.90 11.82 20.52
CA SER A 14 -3.20 11.14 20.53
C SER A 14 -3.31 10.16 21.70
N GLU A 15 -4.53 9.70 22.02
CA GLU A 15 -4.74 8.61 23.00
C GLU A 15 -4.01 7.31 22.62
N ASP A 16 -3.72 7.12 21.33
CA ASP A 16 -2.92 6.00 20.87
C ASP A 16 -1.46 6.17 21.29
N ARG A 17 -0.84 5.09 21.77
CA ARG A 17 0.57 5.03 22.17
C ARG A 17 1.56 5.33 21.03
N LEU A 18 1.09 5.67 19.84
CA LEU A 18 1.91 5.99 18.67
C LEU A 18 2.48 7.40 18.80
N ARG A 19 3.80 7.52 18.77
CA ARG A 19 4.51 8.80 18.92
C ARG A 19 5.03 9.36 17.61
N ALA A 20 5.51 8.50 16.73
CA ALA A 20 6.04 8.90 15.44
C ALA A 20 6.07 7.73 14.45
N PHE A 21 6.11 8.08 13.17
CA PHE A 21 6.56 7.18 12.12
C PHE A 21 8.03 7.44 11.81
N CYS A 22 8.74 6.39 11.40
CA CYS A 22 10.16 6.43 11.10
C CYS A 22 10.44 5.71 9.79
N SER A 23 11.37 6.27 9.01
CA SER A 23 12.03 5.60 7.89
C SER A 23 13.52 5.55 8.16
N ILE A 24 14.14 4.40 7.92
CA ILE A 24 15.59 4.20 8.11
C ILE A 24 16.24 3.80 6.79
N THR A 25 17.43 4.33 6.54
CA THR A 25 18.27 3.98 5.39
C THR A 25 19.49 3.22 5.90
N PHE A 26 19.73 2.05 5.34
CA PHE A 26 20.90 1.23 5.58
C PHE A 26 21.91 1.39 4.44
N ASP A 27 23.18 1.55 4.80
CA ASP A 27 24.32 1.58 3.89
C ASP A 27 24.09 2.48 2.64
N HIS A 28 23.36 3.60 2.80
CA HIS A 28 22.93 4.52 1.73
C HIS A 28 22.23 3.87 0.51
N SER A 29 21.75 2.63 0.64
CA SER A 29 21.31 1.83 -0.50
C SER A 29 19.97 1.14 -0.31
N PHE A 30 19.50 1.01 0.94
CA PHE A 30 18.26 0.31 1.25
C PHE A 30 17.42 1.05 2.29
N VAL A 31 16.19 1.41 1.94
CA VAL A 31 15.28 2.14 2.84
C VAL A 31 14.16 1.22 3.33
N VAL A 32 13.96 1.19 4.65
CA VAL A 32 12.78 0.58 5.27
C VAL A 32 11.88 1.70 5.81
N ARG A 33 10.63 1.72 5.35
CA ARG A 33 9.61 2.71 5.74
C ARG A 33 8.63 2.13 6.75
N ASP A 34 7.81 2.99 7.32
CA ASP A 34 6.68 2.65 8.19
C ASP A 34 7.08 1.92 9.48
N LEU A 35 8.28 2.19 10.00
CA LEU A 35 8.60 1.87 11.39
C LEU A 35 7.78 2.78 12.29
N LYS A 36 7.39 2.28 13.46
CA LYS A 36 6.58 3.02 14.43
C LYS A 36 7.35 3.18 15.72
N ILE A 37 7.30 4.38 16.29
CA ILE A 37 7.79 4.63 17.64
C ILE A 37 6.59 4.62 18.56
N ILE A 38 6.57 3.69 19.50
CA ILE A 38 5.43 3.44 20.38
C ILE A 38 5.87 3.66 21.83
N GLU A 39 5.03 4.34 22.61
CA GLU A 39 5.22 4.50 24.05
C GLU A 39 4.94 3.18 24.77
N GLY A 40 5.96 2.63 25.44
CA GLY A 40 5.86 1.45 26.27
C GLY A 40 5.90 1.78 27.76
N SER A 41 5.82 0.74 28.61
CA SER A 41 6.00 0.89 30.06
C SER A 41 7.44 1.26 30.45
N HIS A 42 8.41 0.97 29.59
CA HIS A 42 9.84 1.24 29.80
C HIS A 42 10.35 2.35 28.85
N GLY A 43 9.45 3.25 28.44
CA GLY A 43 9.75 4.32 27.49
C GLY A 43 9.48 3.94 26.03
N PRO A 44 9.86 4.80 25.08
CA PRO A 44 9.59 4.61 23.67
C PRO A 44 10.41 3.46 23.09
N PHE A 45 9.78 2.63 22.28
CA PHE A 45 10.42 1.53 21.56
C PHE A 45 9.99 1.49 20.09
N VAL A 46 10.77 0.79 19.27
CA VAL A 46 10.56 0.71 17.84
C VAL A 46 9.78 -0.57 17.49
N ALA A 47 8.63 -0.40 16.84
CA ALA A 47 7.89 -1.47 16.21
C ALA A 47 8.18 -1.49 14.70
N MET A 48 8.49 -2.69 14.21
CA MET A 48 8.81 -2.91 12.80
C MET A 48 7.57 -2.74 11.89
N PRO A 49 7.77 -2.46 10.59
CA PRO A 49 6.66 -2.38 9.64
C PRO A 49 5.98 -3.75 9.55
N SER A 50 4.66 -3.77 9.72
CA SER A 50 3.87 -5.00 9.73
C SER A 50 2.76 -4.99 8.71
N ARG A 51 2.42 -6.18 8.20
CA ARG A 51 1.34 -6.40 7.25
C ARG A 51 0.37 -7.45 7.79
N LYS A 52 -0.92 -7.23 7.56
CA LYS A 52 -1.96 -8.20 7.86
C LYS A 52 -1.82 -9.44 6.95
N LEU A 53 -1.79 -10.62 7.56
CA LEU A 53 -1.73 -11.88 6.82
C LEU A 53 -3.08 -12.19 6.14
N SER A 54 -3.03 -12.71 4.92
CA SER A 54 -4.21 -13.00 4.10
C SER A 54 -4.03 -14.25 3.25
N ASN A 55 -5.08 -15.06 3.14
CA ASN A 55 -5.12 -16.24 2.27
C ASN A 55 -5.90 -15.94 0.99
N ARG A 56 -5.43 -16.45 -0.15
CA ARG A 56 -6.16 -16.35 -1.41
C ARG A 56 -7.20 -17.46 -1.52
N CYS A 57 -8.39 -17.12 -1.99
CA CYS A 57 -9.43 -18.10 -2.26
C CYS A 57 -9.02 -19.00 -3.43
N GLY A 58 -9.06 -20.33 -3.25
CA GLY A 58 -8.78 -21.29 -4.33
C GLY A 58 -9.81 -21.31 -5.45
N ARG A 59 -10.99 -20.70 -5.26
CA ARG A 59 -12.05 -20.60 -6.27
C ARG A 59 -11.99 -19.32 -7.09
N CYS A 60 -11.90 -18.16 -6.44
CA CYS A 60 -12.00 -16.85 -7.10
C CYS A 60 -10.75 -15.96 -6.94
N GLY A 61 -9.71 -16.41 -6.23
CA GLY A 61 -8.47 -15.65 -6.03
C GLY A 61 -8.56 -14.48 -5.03
N ASN A 62 -9.74 -14.17 -4.49
CA ASN A 62 -9.93 -13.07 -3.54
C ASN A 62 -9.05 -13.23 -2.29
N LYS A 63 -8.49 -12.12 -1.78
CA LYS A 63 -7.73 -12.11 -0.53
C LYS A 63 -8.69 -12.08 0.66
N ASN A 64 -8.65 -13.11 1.49
CA ASN A 64 -9.44 -13.23 2.70
C ASN A 64 -8.52 -13.13 3.92
N HIS A 65 -9.06 -12.75 5.08
CA HIS A 65 -8.26 -12.75 6.30
C HIS A 65 -7.80 -14.17 6.60
N ILE A 66 -6.59 -14.33 7.16
CA ILE A 66 -6.01 -15.68 7.37
C ILE A 66 -6.91 -16.61 8.20
N ARG A 67 -7.73 -16.05 9.09
CA ARG A 67 -8.71 -16.76 9.92
C ARG A 67 -10.10 -16.97 9.27
N SER A 68 -10.30 -16.61 7.99
CA SER A 68 -11.59 -16.77 7.32
C SER A 68 -11.87 -18.23 7.02
N ASN A 69 -13.00 -18.75 7.49
CA ASN A 69 -13.47 -20.09 7.09
C ASN A 69 -14.10 -20.06 5.68
N TYR A 70 -14.65 -18.93 5.27
CA TYR A 70 -15.32 -18.74 3.98
C TYR A 70 -14.78 -17.52 3.25
N CYS A 71 -14.84 -17.55 1.92
CA CYS A 71 -14.37 -16.45 1.10
C CYS A 71 -15.35 -15.28 1.19
N ASN A 72 -14.83 -14.09 1.52
CA ASN A 72 -15.59 -12.85 1.65
C ASN A 72 -16.16 -12.33 0.32
N ASN A 73 -15.78 -12.92 -0.82
CA ASN A 73 -16.28 -12.54 -2.14
C ASN A 73 -17.26 -13.57 -2.73
N CYS A 74 -16.90 -14.86 -2.72
CA CYS A 74 -17.70 -15.90 -3.41
C CYS A 74 -18.32 -16.95 -2.48
N GLY A 75 -18.16 -16.81 -1.17
CA GLY A 75 -18.73 -17.70 -0.16
C GLY A 75 -18.13 -19.12 -0.12
N SER A 76 -17.24 -19.50 -1.03
CA SER A 76 -16.61 -20.82 -1.00
C SER A 76 -15.74 -20.98 0.23
N ARG A 77 -15.67 -22.20 0.79
CA ARG A 77 -14.74 -22.52 1.88
C ARG A 77 -13.30 -22.22 1.46
N VAL A 78 -12.61 -21.41 2.25
CA VAL A 78 -11.18 -21.16 2.05
C VAL A 78 -10.46 -22.37 2.60
N ARG A 79 -9.56 -22.99 1.81
CA ARG A 79 -8.82 -24.16 2.27
C ARG A 79 -8.02 -23.78 3.51
N ASP A 80 -8.20 -24.58 4.54
CA ASP A 80 -7.51 -24.40 5.79
C ASP A 80 -6.13 -25.04 5.69
N ASN A 81 -5.17 -24.26 5.21
CA ASN A 81 -3.75 -24.60 5.30
C ASN A 81 -3.12 -23.96 6.55
N ARG A 82 -3.91 -23.58 7.56
CA ARG A 82 -3.38 -23.04 8.82
C ARG A 82 -2.63 -24.16 9.52
N HIS A 83 -1.38 -23.91 9.91
CA HIS A 83 -0.71 -24.78 10.87
C HIS A 83 -1.43 -24.60 12.22
N PRO A 84 -1.51 -25.63 13.08
CA PRO A 84 -2.08 -25.49 14.43
C PRO A 84 -1.45 -24.33 15.24
N ASP A 85 -0.17 -24.02 15.00
CA ASP A 85 0.52 -22.86 15.59
C ASP A 85 0.03 -21.49 15.08
N ASP A 86 -0.74 -21.43 13.99
CA ASP A 86 -1.26 -20.19 13.41
C ASP A 86 -2.53 -19.68 14.11
N ASP A 87 -3.16 -20.52 14.95
CA ASP A 87 -4.27 -20.11 15.81
C ASP A 87 -3.81 -19.28 17.02
N ALA A 88 -2.50 -19.10 17.21
CA ALA A 88 -1.98 -18.18 18.20
C ALA A 88 -2.60 -16.78 18.02
N PRO A 89 -3.16 -16.15 19.08
CA PRO A 89 -3.97 -14.94 18.97
C PRO A 89 -3.25 -13.78 18.27
N ASN A 90 -1.92 -13.73 18.31
CA ASN A 90 -1.12 -12.63 17.76
C ASN A 90 -0.66 -12.80 16.30
N LYS A 91 -0.86 -13.96 15.65
CA LYS A 91 -0.40 -14.20 14.27
C LYS A 91 -1.23 -13.56 13.15
N LEU A 92 -2.06 -12.55 13.46
CA LEU A 92 -2.84 -11.86 12.42
C LEU A 92 -1.97 -10.93 11.56
N TYR A 93 -0.88 -10.44 12.13
CA TYR A 93 0.09 -9.57 11.48
C TYR A 93 1.46 -10.22 11.50
N ALA A 94 2.26 -9.95 10.48
CA ALA A 94 3.66 -10.32 10.44
C ALA A 94 4.49 -9.10 10.02
N ASP A 95 5.69 -9.00 10.58
CA ASP A 95 6.63 -7.95 10.24
C ASP A 95 7.18 -8.20 8.84
N VAL A 96 7.15 -7.17 8.00
CA VAL A 96 7.68 -7.19 6.63
C VAL A 96 9.20 -7.16 6.66
N ALA A 97 9.77 -6.44 7.63
CA ALA A 97 11.20 -6.39 7.90
C ALA A 97 11.40 -6.60 9.40
N HIS A 98 12.38 -7.42 9.77
CA HIS A 98 12.72 -7.64 11.19
C HIS A 98 14.21 -7.95 11.33
N PRO A 99 14.87 -7.46 12.40
CA PRO A 99 16.24 -7.83 12.70
C PRO A 99 16.31 -9.31 13.08
N ILE A 100 17.29 -10.03 12.53
CA ILE A 100 17.49 -11.46 12.79
C ILE A 100 18.15 -11.73 14.15
N ASN A 101 18.93 -10.77 14.64
CA ASN A 101 19.69 -10.91 15.88
C ASN A 101 19.46 -9.72 16.83
N GLN A 102 19.76 -9.94 18.10
CA GLN A 102 19.53 -8.95 19.16
C GLN A 102 20.39 -7.70 18.95
N ALA A 103 21.66 -7.85 18.56
CA ALA A 103 22.56 -6.72 18.33
C ALA A 103 22.01 -5.72 17.28
N CYS A 104 21.45 -6.22 16.18
CA CYS A 104 20.84 -5.39 15.15
C CYS A 104 19.53 -4.75 15.63
N ARG A 105 18.74 -5.47 16.45
CA ARG A 105 17.54 -4.89 17.08
C ARG A 105 17.91 -3.70 17.97
N ASP A 106 18.93 -3.87 18.81
CA ASP A 106 19.37 -2.83 19.74
C ASP A 106 19.94 -1.62 18.98
N LEU A 107 20.71 -1.87 17.92
CA LEU A 107 21.25 -0.84 17.03
C LEU A 107 20.13 -0.01 16.37
N ILE A 108 19.11 -0.67 15.80
CA ILE A 108 17.95 0.03 15.22
C ILE A 108 17.22 0.83 16.29
N GLN A 109 16.95 0.22 17.44
CA GLN A 109 16.22 0.89 18.51
C GLN A 109 16.96 2.14 19.01
N GLN A 110 18.26 2.03 19.26
CA GLN A 110 19.08 3.13 19.75
C GLN A 110 19.08 4.30 18.77
N HIS A 111 19.45 4.06 17.51
CA HIS A 111 19.53 5.13 16.50
C HIS A 111 18.19 5.82 16.24
N VAL A 112 17.09 5.05 16.21
CA VAL A 112 15.76 5.60 15.94
C VAL A 112 15.23 6.40 17.13
N VAL A 113 15.42 5.90 18.36
CA VAL A 113 14.95 6.62 19.56
C VAL A 113 15.77 7.88 19.80
N GLU A 114 17.07 7.84 19.54
CA GLU A 114 17.96 9.01 19.63
C GLU A 114 17.51 10.11 18.65
N GLU A 115 17.35 9.80 17.36
CA GLU A 115 16.89 10.81 16.39
C GLU A 115 15.47 11.28 16.65
N TYR A 116 14.60 10.44 17.21
CA TYR A 116 13.27 10.88 17.65
C TYR A 116 13.35 11.94 18.76
N GLN A 117 14.24 11.78 19.74
CA GLN A 117 14.43 12.77 20.80
C GLN A 117 15.00 14.08 20.25
N LEU A 118 15.99 14.00 19.34
CA LEU A 118 16.54 15.18 18.66
C LEU A 118 15.47 15.90 17.82
N GLU A 119 14.62 15.17 17.12
CA GLU A 119 13.54 15.77 16.34
C GLU A 119 12.48 16.43 17.24
N LEU A 120 12.17 15.86 18.40
CA LEU A 120 11.33 16.51 19.42
C LEU A 120 11.93 17.82 19.93
N GLU A 121 13.24 17.90 20.11
CA GLU A 121 13.92 19.13 20.51
C GLU A 121 13.89 20.18 19.39
N ARG A 122 14.15 19.77 18.14
CA ARG A 122 14.05 20.64 16.97
C ARG A 122 12.63 21.18 16.78
N ALA A 123 11.62 20.36 17.02
CA ALA A 123 10.21 20.75 16.91
C ALA A 123 9.79 21.85 17.89
N LYS A 124 10.53 22.05 18.99
CA LYS A 124 10.26 23.15 19.95
C LYS A 124 10.82 24.49 19.47
N LEU A 125 11.73 24.50 18.51
CA LEU A 125 12.36 25.73 18.03
C LEU A 125 11.41 26.52 17.12
N PRO A 126 11.39 27.87 17.20
CA PRO A 126 10.58 28.69 16.32
C PRO A 126 11.02 28.54 14.86
N GLY A 127 10.08 28.35 13.95
CA GLY A 127 10.36 28.15 12.51
C GLY A 127 10.74 26.71 12.13
N TYR A 128 10.44 25.73 12.99
CA TYR A 128 10.63 24.32 12.66
C TYR A 128 9.83 23.88 11.42
N ILE A 129 10.51 23.16 10.53
CA ILE A 129 9.94 22.45 9.39
C ILE A 129 10.44 21.01 9.47
N SER A 130 9.51 20.06 9.37
CA SER A 130 9.80 18.62 9.43
C SER A 130 10.62 18.18 8.22
N ARG A 131 11.78 17.53 8.44
CA ARG A 131 12.61 16.99 7.35
C ARG A 131 11.99 15.78 6.64
N TYR A 132 10.88 15.26 7.15
CA TYR A 132 10.24 14.07 6.61
C TYR A 132 9.53 14.32 5.27
N ASP A 133 9.06 15.54 5.02
CA ASP A 133 8.23 15.84 3.84
C ASP A 133 9.07 16.20 2.60
N ASP A 134 10.33 16.64 2.77
CA ASP A 134 11.19 17.18 1.69
C ASP A 134 11.66 16.18 0.61
N ALA A 135 11.50 14.87 0.79
CA ALA A 135 12.09 13.87 -0.12
C ALA A 135 11.08 13.04 -0.92
N TYR A 136 9.78 13.34 -0.84
CA TYR A 136 8.74 12.61 -1.57
C TYR A 136 7.77 13.49 -2.35
N GLU A 137 7.64 14.77 -2.00
CA GLU A 137 7.05 15.74 -2.90
C GLU A 137 8.11 16.11 -3.93
N GLY A 138 7.89 15.67 -5.17
CA GLY A 138 8.80 15.90 -6.27
C GLY A 138 9.15 17.38 -6.36
N HIS A 139 10.43 17.67 -6.18
CA HIS A 139 11.05 18.86 -6.73
C HIS A 139 10.88 18.78 -8.25
N GLU A 140 9.71 19.20 -8.75
CA GLU A 140 9.60 19.85 -10.05
C GLU A 140 10.65 20.96 -10.00
N PRO A 141 11.74 20.87 -10.78
CA PRO A 141 12.74 21.91 -10.77
C PRO A 141 12.04 23.20 -11.18
N ASP A 142 12.14 24.15 -10.26
CA ASP A 142 11.69 25.52 -10.33
C ASP A 142 11.62 26.02 -11.78
N SER A 143 10.42 26.44 -12.16
CA SER A 143 10.06 27.11 -13.40
C SER A 143 11.21 27.94 -13.99
N LEU A 144 11.93 27.36 -14.96
CA LEU A 144 12.77 28.13 -15.87
C LEU A 144 11.88 29.17 -16.56
N PRO A 145 12.24 30.47 -16.59
CA PRO A 145 11.41 31.48 -17.23
C PRO A 145 11.46 31.24 -18.74
N HIS A 146 10.50 30.47 -19.25
CA HIS A 146 10.31 30.29 -20.68
C HIS A 146 9.73 31.59 -21.25
N SER A 147 10.61 32.36 -21.90
CA SER A 147 10.23 33.36 -22.88
C SER A 147 9.18 32.77 -23.82
N ARG A 148 8.06 33.48 -23.95
CA ARG A 148 6.94 33.15 -24.86
C ARG A 148 7.46 32.87 -26.27
N ALA A 149 7.20 31.67 -26.77
CA ALA A 149 7.13 31.38 -28.19
C ALA A 149 5.91 30.47 -28.41
N GLU A 150 5.00 30.92 -29.26
CA GLU A 150 3.71 30.30 -29.58
C GLU A 150 3.86 29.06 -30.51
N SER A 151 2.77 28.28 -30.59
CA SER A 151 2.39 27.37 -31.70
C SER A 151 3.04 25.95 -31.71
N GLU A 152 2.40 24.81 -31.98
CA GLU A 152 1.05 24.43 -32.44
C GLU A 152 0.67 23.03 -31.87
N GLY A 153 -0.63 22.71 -31.89
CA GLY A 153 -1.25 21.58 -31.21
C GLY A 153 -0.86 20.17 -31.68
N ILE A 154 -0.77 19.27 -30.70
CA ILE A 154 -0.63 17.82 -30.89
C ILE A 154 -2.03 17.18 -30.75
N PRO A 155 -2.50 16.34 -31.69
CA PRO A 155 -3.86 15.80 -31.66
C PRO A 155 -4.03 14.72 -30.59
N ALA A 156 -5.23 14.67 -30.01
CA ALA A 156 -5.62 13.73 -28.96
C ALA A 156 -5.51 12.26 -29.41
N PRO A 157 -5.13 11.32 -28.51
CA PRO A 157 -4.94 9.92 -28.86
C PRO A 157 -6.28 9.23 -29.16
N HIS A 158 -6.27 8.43 -30.22
CA HIS A 158 -7.41 7.68 -30.73
C HIS A 158 -8.01 6.72 -29.69
N LEU A 159 -9.15 7.10 -29.10
CA LEU A 159 -10.08 6.16 -28.48
C LEU A 159 -10.71 5.29 -29.58
N ARG A 160 -10.47 3.98 -29.54
CA ARG A 160 -11.12 3.01 -30.43
C ARG A 160 -12.63 3.03 -30.19
N ARG A 161 -13.37 3.44 -31.21
CA ARG A 161 -14.82 3.56 -31.27
C ARG A 161 -15.46 2.18 -31.50
N ALA A 162 -16.49 1.85 -30.73
CA ALA A 162 -17.38 0.71 -30.98
C ALA A 162 -18.14 0.89 -32.30
N PRO A 163 -18.46 -0.19 -33.06
CA PRO A 163 -19.13 -0.05 -34.34
C PRO A 163 -20.65 0.16 -34.17
N SER A 164 -21.15 1.29 -34.67
CA SER A 164 -22.56 1.60 -34.92
C SER A 164 -22.81 1.62 -36.45
N GLY A 165 -23.84 0.91 -36.93
CA GLY A 165 -23.99 0.39 -38.31
C GLY A 165 -24.66 1.24 -39.41
N SER A 166 -25.52 0.54 -40.21
CA SER A 166 -26.28 0.91 -41.45
C SER A 166 -25.51 0.74 -42.78
N GLY A 167 -26.03 0.20 -43.89
CA GLY A 167 -27.33 -0.38 -44.27
C GLY A 167 -27.48 -0.32 -45.81
N THR A 168 -27.92 -1.38 -46.49
CA THR A 168 -28.57 -1.28 -47.83
C THR A 168 -29.35 -2.57 -48.16
N SER A 169 -30.61 -2.40 -48.56
CA SER A 169 -31.58 -3.43 -48.99
C SER A 169 -31.25 -3.98 -50.41
N PRO A 170 -31.80 -5.14 -50.83
CA PRO A 170 -33.15 -5.18 -51.41
C PRO A 170 -34.01 -6.43 -51.06
N SER A 171 -35.34 -6.30 -51.17
CA SER A 171 -36.37 -7.37 -51.09
C SER A 171 -36.62 -8.02 -52.48
N PRO A 172 -37.55 -8.99 -52.71
CA PRO A 172 -38.48 -9.71 -51.80
C PRO A 172 -38.64 -11.25 -52.07
N ALA A 173 -39.60 -11.86 -51.36
CA ALA A 173 -40.21 -13.22 -51.48
C ALA A 173 -39.72 -14.21 -50.42
N GLY A 174 -40.55 -14.89 -49.63
CA GLY A 174 -42.00 -15.01 -49.53
C GLY A 174 -42.33 -16.18 -48.59
N ARG A 175 -43.53 -16.13 -47.98
CA ARG A 175 -44.29 -17.21 -47.31
C ARG A 175 -43.86 -17.70 -45.92
N ASP A 176 -44.69 -17.30 -44.95
CA ASP A 176 -45.46 -18.09 -43.98
C ASP A 176 -45.06 -19.56 -43.72
N VAL A 177 -45.05 -19.95 -42.42
CA VAL A 177 -46.05 -20.84 -41.79
C VAL A 177 -45.61 -21.23 -40.35
N ARG A 178 -46.43 -20.81 -39.39
CA ARG A 178 -46.94 -21.49 -38.17
C ARG A 178 -46.07 -22.46 -37.32
N SER A 179 -45.94 -22.09 -36.04
CA SER A 179 -46.26 -22.84 -34.79
C SER A 179 -46.17 -24.38 -34.73
N SER A 180 -45.48 -24.88 -33.70
CA SER A 180 -45.86 -25.95 -32.71
C SER A 180 -44.60 -26.63 -32.16
N SER A 181 -44.37 -26.65 -30.84
CA SER A 181 -44.74 -27.71 -29.87
C SER A 181 -43.88 -28.99 -29.96
N SER A 182 -43.39 -29.42 -28.78
CA SER A 182 -43.23 -30.82 -28.32
C SER A 182 -41.99 -31.67 -28.69
N ASP A 183 -41.31 -32.07 -27.61
CA ASP A 183 -40.92 -33.45 -27.19
C ASP A 183 -39.79 -34.26 -27.84
N ASN A 184 -39.13 -35.02 -26.93
CA ASN A 184 -38.16 -36.12 -27.02
C ASN A 184 -36.75 -35.82 -27.55
N GLU A 185 -35.68 -36.36 -26.95
CA GLU A 185 -35.47 -37.74 -26.48
C GLU A 185 -34.72 -37.84 -25.13
#